data_AF-A0A6G0EGY0-F1
#
_entry.id   AF-A0A6G0EGY0-F1
#
_cell.length_a   1.000
_cell.length_b   1.000
_cell.length_c   1.000
_cell.angle_alpha   90.00
_cell.angle_beta   90.00
_cell.angle_gamma   90.00
#
_symmetry.space_group_name_H-M   'P 1'
#
loop_
_entity.id
_entity.type
_entity.pdbx_description
1 polymer ?
#
loop_
_entity_poly.entity_id
_entity_poly.type
_entity_poly.pdbx_seq_one_letter_code
_entity_poly.pdbx_strand_id
1 'polypeptide(L)'
;MSEQQVTFNGDTEVLFRQAVRTPLPNEEAERVFYENMMNVADAQEQKADMLADPDVSLLEAYETQLEGIAASYKRRCRHIAGDDYEDVAQAYQRGERTDRVGALTAYYFEGLWRMQQRITVTDMLFFPVILRYPDSFTVNIRFASGYKTTDSVLYESPEHSREELDDKYAETYYNESLYSQKEAAEYIRDTAQIIREEFQDPDEVPFEERKYGGIVSAGGRKGSVFSSMLQRVDTDPDRFSEPVDQPTLVDEGREAARTERELLPDGSIVI
;
A
#
# COMPACT_ATOMS: atom_id res chain seq x y z
N MET A 1 -28.13 14.85 24.19
CA MET A 1 -26.72 14.83 23.77
C MET A 1 -26.62 13.73 22.74
N SER A 2 -26.85 14.08 21.47
CA SER A 2 -26.72 13.17 20.34
C SER A 2 -25.38 13.48 19.69
N GLU A 3 -24.45 12.55 19.78
CA GLU A 3 -23.21 12.56 18.99
C GLU A 3 -23.59 12.72 17.53
N GLN A 4 -23.22 13.86 16.94
CA GLN A 4 -23.22 14.00 15.50
C GLN A 4 -22.14 13.05 14.98
N GLN A 5 -22.56 11.89 14.47
CA GLN A 5 -21.78 11.18 13.48
C GLN A 5 -21.59 12.13 12.30
N VAL A 6 -20.49 12.88 12.33
CA VAL A 6 -19.98 13.57 11.15
C VAL A 6 -19.64 12.46 10.17
N THR A 7 -20.51 12.31 9.17
CA THR A 7 -20.30 11.40 8.06
C THR A 7 -19.12 11.98 7.27
N PHE A 8 -17.93 11.46 7.52
CA PHE A 8 -16.72 11.84 6.80
C PHE A 8 -16.88 11.41 5.32
N ASN A 9 -17.03 12.39 4.43
CA ASN A 9 -16.85 12.21 3.00
C ASN A 9 -15.38 12.51 2.71
N GLY A 10 -14.58 11.48 2.50
CA GLY A 10 -13.13 11.62 2.28
C GLY A 10 -12.80 12.60 1.17
N ASP A 11 -11.74 13.37 1.37
CA ASP A 11 -11.26 14.36 0.40
C ASP A 11 -10.25 13.68 -0.52
N THR A 12 -10.70 13.27 -1.71
CA THR A 12 -9.84 12.66 -2.72
C THR A 12 -8.70 13.58 -3.16
N GLU A 13 -8.84 14.90 -3.02
CA GLU A 13 -7.87 15.87 -3.54
C GLU A 13 -6.51 15.76 -2.85
N VAL A 14 -6.46 15.33 -1.58
CA VAL A 14 -5.19 15.19 -0.85
C VAL A 14 -4.35 14.02 -1.34
N LEU A 15 -4.95 12.97 -1.90
CA LEU A 15 -4.20 11.84 -2.47
C LEU A 15 -3.89 12.07 -3.96
N PHE A 16 -4.81 12.72 -4.67
CA PHE A 16 -4.80 12.81 -6.11
C PHE A 16 -3.50 13.43 -6.64
N ARG A 17 -2.69 12.60 -7.31
CA ARG A 17 -1.39 12.97 -7.88
C ARG A 17 -0.38 13.52 -6.88
N GLN A 18 -0.49 13.13 -5.61
CA GLN A 18 0.41 13.56 -4.54
C GLN A 18 1.21 12.41 -3.95
N ALA A 19 2.44 12.72 -3.56
CA ALA A 19 3.31 11.82 -2.81
C ALA A 19 3.91 12.57 -1.60
N VAL A 20 4.32 11.82 -0.58
CA VAL A 20 5.08 12.37 0.53
C VAL A 20 6.57 12.09 0.31
N ARG A 21 7.37 13.15 0.12
CA ARG A 21 8.84 13.07 0.15
C ARG A 21 9.31 13.17 1.60
N THR A 22 10.05 12.18 2.07
CA THR A 22 10.59 12.11 3.44
C THR A 22 12.12 12.15 3.38
N PRO A 23 12.79 13.02 4.16
CA PRO A 23 14.24 13.11 4.19
C PRO A 23 14.92 11.90 4.83
N LEU A 24 16.13 11.60 4.40
CA LEU A 24 17.07 10.62 4.97
C LEU A 24 18.38 11.34 5.35
N PRO A 25 18.35 12.20 6.40
CA PRO A 25 19.44 13.14 6.67
C PRO A 25 20.71 12.51 7.24
N ASN A 26 20.64 11.27 7.73
CA ASN A 26 21.73 10.60 8.42
C ASN A 26 21.57 9.06 8.39
N GLU A 27 22.59 8.34 8.85
CA GLU A 27 22.61 6.87 8.91
C GLU A 27 21.47 6.28 9.76
N GLU A 28 21.04 6.96 10.81
CA GLU A 28 19.92 6.48 11.63
C GLU A 28 18.61 6.51 10.83
N ALA A 29 18.34 7.58 10.09
CA ALA A 29 17.18 7.67 9.21
C ALA A 29 17.23 6.61 8.09
N GLU A 30 18.41 6.30 7.59
CA GLU A 30 18.65 5.23 6.62
C GLU A 30 18.30 3.85 7.20
N ARG A 31 18.76 3.54 8.42
CA ARG A 31 18.43 2.30 9.12
C ARG A 31 16.93 2.18 9.37
N VAL A 32 16.29 3.24 9.87
CA VAL A 32 14.84 3.25 10.12
C VAL A 32 14.05 3.02 8.82
N PHE A 33 14.49 3.61 7.71
CA PHE A 33 13.86 3.37 6.41
C PHE A 33 14.05 1.92 5.95
N TYR A 34 15.26 1.38 6.04
CA TYR A 34 15.54 -0.03 5.74
C TYR A 34 14.69 -0.98 6.58
N GLU A 35 14.65 -0.81 7.91
CA GLU A 35 13.82 -1.59 8.82
C GLU A 35 12.34 -1.52 8.44
N ASN A 36 11.84 -0.34 8.08
CA ASN A 36 10.47 -0.20 7.61
C ASN A 36 10.23 -1.00 6.31
N MET A 37 11.17 -1.00 5.37
CA MET A 37 11.04 -1.80 4.15
C MET A 37 11.15 -3.31 4.41
N MET A 38 11.99 -3.73 5.36
CA MET A 38 12.03 -5.14 5.79
C MET A 38 10.72 -5.56 6.43
N ASN A 39 10.10 -4.73 7.27
CA ASN A 39 8.76 -5.00 7.81
C ASN A 39 7.70 -5.16 6.72
N VAL A 40 7.79 -4.39 5.61
CA VAL A 40 6.87 -4.54 4.47
C VAL A 40 7.09 -5.88 3.76
N ALA A 41 8.34 -6.30 3.59
CA ALA A 41 8.68 -7.60 3.00
C ALA A 41 8.25 -8.77 3.89
N ASP A 42 8.52 -8.70 5.20
CA ASP A 42 8.09 -9.70 6.18
C ASP A 42 6.56 -9.83 6.20
N ALA A 43 5.82 -8.73 6.04
CA ALA A 43 4.37 -8.77 5.94
C ALA A 43 3.87 -9.45 4.64
N GLN A 44 4.63 -9.40 3.54
CA GLN A 44 4.31 -10.17 2.33
C GLN A 44 4.58 -11.67 2.56
N GLU A 45 5.71 -12.02 3.16
CA GLU A 45 6.05 -13.41 3.48
C GLU A 45 5.05 -14.01 4.48
N GLN A 46 4.67 -13.27 5.52
CA GLN A 46 3.62 -13.69 6.46
C GLN A 46 2.30 -13.96 5.74
N LYS A 47 1.90 -13.07 4.81
CA LYS A 47 0.70 -13.30 3.99
C LYS A 47 0.83 -14.56 3.14
N ALA A 48 1.98 -14.79 2.52
CA ALA A 48 2.22 -16.00 1.74
C ALA A 48 2.11 -17.26 2.60
N ASP A 49 2.67 -17.25 3.81
CA ASP A 49 2.57 -18.37 4.75
C ASP A 49 1.11 -18.64 5.15
N MET A 50 0.34 -17.60 5.43
CA MET A 50 -1.10 -17.71 5.73
C MET A 50 -1.91 -18.24 4.56
N LEU A 51 -1.60 -17.84 3.31
CA LEU A 51 -2.29 -18.35 2.12
C LEU A 51 -1.92 -19.80 1.79
N ALA A 52 -0.74 -20.26 2.19
CA ALA A 52 -0.32 -21.65 1.99
C ALA A 52 -0.92 -22.61 3.03
N ASP A 53 -1.36 -22.08 4.18
CA ASP A 53 -1.95 -22.84 5.27
C ASP A 53 -3.46 -23.07 5.03
N PRO A 54 -3.90 -24.33 4.79
CA PRO A 54 -5.32 -24.63 4.57
C PRO A 54 -6.20 -24.42 5.81
N ASP A 55 -5.61 -24.33 7.00
CA ASP A 55 -6.33 -24.09 8.26
C ASP A 55 -6.57 -22.60 8.53
N VAL A 56 -5.92 -21.71 7.76
CA VAL A 56 -6.10 -20.26 7.84
C VAL A 56 -7.07 -19.80 6.75
N SER A 57 -8.11 -19.07 7.15
CA SER A 57 -9.04 -18.51 6.17
C SER A 57 -8.36 -17.41 5.34
N LEU A 58 -8.73 -17.30 4.07
CA LEU A 58 -8.24 -16.22 3.22
C LEU A 58 -8.67 -14.84 3.78
N LEU A 59 -9.85 -14.75 4.38
CA LEU A 59 -10.31 -13.52 5.03
C LEU A 59 -9.34 -13.07 6.13
N GLU A 60 -8.92 -13.99 7.00
CA GLU A 60 -7.97 -13.71 8.08
C GLU A 60 -6.61 -13.25 7.55
N ALA A 61 -6.08 -13.92 6.50
CA ALA A 61 -4.84 -13.50 5.84
C ALA A 61 -4.94 -12.07 5.27
N TYR A 62 -6.09 -11.74 4.70
CA TYR A 62 -6.34 -10.43 4.11
C TYR A 62 -6.53 -9.33 5.16
N GLU A 63 -7.31 -9.59 6.21
CA GLU A 63 -7.53 -8.66 7.32
C GLU A 63 -6.23 -8.37 8.07
N THR A 64 -5.42 -9.39 8.35
CA THR A 64 -4.11 -9.23 9.01
C THR A 64 -3.19 -8.30 8.22
N GLN A 65 -3.13 -8.44 6.88
CA GLN A 65 -2.35 -7.54 6.04
C GLN A 65 -2.88 -6.10 6.10
N LEU A 66 -4.20 -5.91 6.02
CA LEU A 66 -4.83 -4.60 6.07
C LEU A 66 -4.60 -3.90 7.41
N GLU A 67 -4.71 -4.62 8.52
CA GLU A 67 -4.45 -4.13 9.87
C GLU A 67 -3.00 -3.66 10.02
N GLY A 68 -2.03 -4.42 9.47
CA GLY A 68 -0.63 -4.04 9.46
C GLY A 68 -0.37 -2.71 8.75
N ILE A 69 -0.95 -2.53 7.55
CA ILE A 69 -0.82 -1.28 6.79
C ILE A 69 -1.52 -0.12 7.52
N ALA A 70 -2.74 -0.34 8.01
CA ALA A 70 -3.50 0.65 8.76
C ALA A 70 -2.76 1.11 10.04
N ALA A 71 -2.16 0.17 10.77
CA ALA A 71 -1.33 0.47 11.93
C ALA A 71 -0.10 1.32 11.56
N SER A 72 0.53 1.05 10.42
CA SER A 72 1.65 1.86 9.92
C SER A 72 1.24 3.31 9.65
N TYR A 73 0.12 3.53 8.95
CA TYR A 73 -0.38 4.89 8.68
C TYR A 73 -0.81 5.60 9.96
N LYS A 74 -1.48 4.90 10.89
CA LYS A 74 -1.84 5.46 12.20
C LYS A 74 -0.60 5.90 13.00
N ARG A 75 0.45 5.08 13.03
CA ARG A 75 1.74 5.46 13.66
C ARG A 75 2.33 6.70 13.00
N ARG A 76 2.27 6.80 11.67
CA ARG A 76 2.76 7.96 10.92
C ARG A 76 1.98 9.24 11.24
N CYS A 77 0.65 9.18 11.28
CA CYS A 77 -0.20 10.30 11.69
C CYS A 77 0.14 10.78 13.10
N ARG A 78 0.26 9.85 14.06
CA ARG A 78 0.65 10.17 15.45
C ARG A 78 2.03 10.81 15.54
N HIS A 79 3.00 10.33 14.76
CA HIS A 79 4.33 10.92 14.72
C HIS A 79 4.32 12.37 14.20
N ILE A 80 3.44 12.68 13.25
CA ILE A 80 3.36 14.01 12.62
C ILE A 80 2.57 15.01 13.47
N ALA A 81 1.42 14.60 14.02
CA ALA A 81 0.44 15.50 14.63
C ALA A 81 0.10 15.18 16.10
N GLY A 82 0.67 14.13 16.68
CA GLY A 82 0.32 13.67 18.03
C GLY A 82 -0.97 12.84 18.06
N ASP A 83 -1.50 12.60 19.26
CA ASP A 83 -2.71 11.77 19.42
C ASP A 83 -3.97 12.40 18.82
N ASP A 84 -4.02 13.72 18.70
CA ASP A 84 -5.13 14.48 18.09
C ASP A 84 -5.04 14.55 16.55
N TYR A 85 -4.35 13.60 15.91
CA TYR A 85 -4.12 13.61 14.46
C TYR A 85 -5.42 13.62 13.63
N GLU A 86 -6.51 13.06 14.16
CA GLU A 86 -7.82 13.04 13.50
C GLU A 86 -8.40 14.47 13.40
N ASP A 87 -8.36 15.23 14.48
CA ASP A 87 -8.80 16.62 14.50
C ASP A 87 -7.94 17.49 13.59
N VAL A 88 -6.62 17.23 13.55
CA VAL A 88 -5.69 17.92 12.65
C VAL A 88 -6.01 17.66 11.18
N ALA A 89 -6.28 16.41 10.80
CA ALA A 89 -6.68 16.05 9.44
C ALA A 89 -8.03 16.68 9.05
N GLN A 90 -9.03 16.63 9.94
CA GLN A 90 -10.34 17.23 9.69
C GLN A 90 -10.29 18.75 9.59
N ALA A 91 -9.48 19.42 10.42
CA ALA A 91 -9.26 20.86 10.30
C ALA A 91 -8.63 21.23 8.95
N TYR A 92 -7.72 20.40 8.43
CA TYR A 92 -7.14 20.61 7.10
C TYR A 92 -8.18 20.50 5.99
N GLN A 93 -8.98 19.42 5.99
CA GLN A 93 -10.03 19.20 4.99
C GLN A 93 -11.13 20.27 5.02
N ARG A 94 -11.44 20.83 6.19
CA ARG A 94 -12.38 21.95 6.33
C ARG A 94 -11.80 23.30 5.92
N GLY A 95 -10.51 23.36 5.54
CA GLY A 95 -9.79 24.60 5.24
C GLY A 95 -9.52 25.47 6.47
N GLU A 96 -9.73 24.95 7.67
CA GLU A 96 -9.46 25.63 8.95
C GLU A 96 -7.96 25.61 9.28
N ARG A 97 -7.22 24.69 8.67
CA ARG A 97 -5.76 24.53 8.79
C ARG A 97 -5.16 24.33 7.40
N THR A 98 -4.06 25.03 7.11
CA THR A 98 -3.39 24.95 5.79
C THR A 98 -1.88 24.78 5.90
N ASP A 99 -1.39 24.43 7.09
CA ASP A 99 0.03 24.18 7.31
C ASP A 99 0.44 22.77 6.83
N ARG A 100 1.75 22.56 6.74
CA ARG A 100 2.32 21.29 6.28
C ARG A 100 1.95 20.11 7.17
N VAL A 101 1.83 20.32 8.48
CA VAL A 101 1.43 19.27 9.42
C VAL A 101 0.01 18.80 9.12
N GLY A 102 -0.93 19.73 8.92
CA GLY A 102 -2.30 19.44 8.49
C GLY A 102 -2.32 18.66 7.18
N ALA A 103 -1.58 19.12 6.17
CA ALA A 103 -1.57 18.49 4.85
C ALA A 103 -1.04 17.05 4.88
N LEU A 104 0.10 16.82 5.54
CA LEU A 104 0.68 15.48 5.67
C LEU A 104 -0.21 14.55 6.50
N THR A 105 -0.82 15.07 7.57
CA THR A 105 -1.71 14.27 8.41
C THR A 105 -2.96 13.88 7.64
N ALA A 106 -3.55 14.81 6.89
CA ALA A 106 -4.68 14.54 6.01
C ALA A 106 -4.34 13.49 4.93
N TYR A 107 -3.13 13.55 4.34
CA TYR A 107 -2.67 12.56 3.36
C TYR A 107 -2.69 11.13 3.90
N TYR A 108 -2.01 10.88 5.03
CA TYR A 108 -1.97 9.54 5.62
C TYR A 108 -3.32 9.13 6.23
N PHE A 109 -4.10 10.09 6.75
CA PHE A 109 -5.43 9.83 7.30
C PHE A 109 -6.43 9.42 6.21
N GLU A 110 -6.41 10.07 5.06
CA GLU A 110 -7.23 9.67 3.90
C GLU A 110 -6.83 8.27 3.41
N GLY A 111 -5.53 7.99 3.34
CA GLY A 111 -5.02 6.65 3.02
C GLY A 111 -5.52 5.58 4.00
N LEU A 112 -5.51 5.87 5.31
CA LEU A 112 -6.04 4.99 6.35
C LEU A 112 -7.54 4.74 6.17
N TRP A 113 -8.32 5.80 5.95
CA TRP A 113 -9.76 5.70 5.75
C TRP A 113 -10.12 4.84 4.53
N ARG A 114 -9.40 5.02 3.41
CA ARG A 114 -9.62 4.23 2.18
C ARG A 114 -9.28 2.76 2.39
N MET A 115 -8.22 2.46 3.13
CA MET A 115 -7.89 1.08 3.49
C MET A 115 -8.98 0.41 4.33
N GLN A 116 -9.61 1.14 5.25
CA GLN A 116 -10.75 0.64 6.02
C GLN A 116 -11.98 0.40 5.12
N GLN A 117 -12.24 1.29 4.15
CA GLN A 117 -13.31 1.06 3.18
C GLN A 117 -13.10 -0.18 2.32
N ARG A 118 -11.84 -0.48 1.95
CA ARG A 118 -11.49 -1.64 1.11
C ARG A 118 -11.91 -2.99 1.70
N ILE A 119 -12.15 -3.09 3.02
CA ILE A 119 -12.72 -4.30 3.65
C ILE A 119 -14.14 -4.57 3.10
N THR A 120 -14.92 -3.52 2.89
CA THR A 120 -16.35 -3.62 2.52
C THR A 120 -16.62 -3.32 1.04
N VAL A 121 -15.76 -2.54 0.38
CA VAL A 121 -15.89 -2.20 -1.04
C VAL A 121 -15.20 -3.23 -1.93
N THR A 122 -15.98 -3.98 -2.70
CA THR A 122 -15.48 -4.78 -3.83
C THR A 122 -15.19 -3.83 -5.00
N ASP A 123 -14.08 -4.01 -5.72
CA ASP A 123 -13.59 -3.15 -6.83
C ASP A 123 -12.81 -1.87 -6.44
N MET A 124 -12.00 -1.94 -5.37
CA MET A 124 -10.95 -0.95 -5.08
C MET A 124 -9.56 -1.63 -4.98
N LEU A 125 -8.62 -1.17 -5.81
CA LEU A 125 -7.24 -1.65 -5.86
C LEU A 125 -6.36 -0.66 -5.09
N PHE A 126 -5.71 -1.13 -4.02
CA PHE A 126 -4.65 -0.37 -3.37
C PHE A 126 -3.36 -0.52 -4.19
N PHE A 127 -2.77 0.58 -4.64
CA PHE A 127 -1.72 0.60 -5.66
C PHE A 127 -0.55 1.57 -5.34
N PRO A 128 0.10 1.45 -4.18
CA PRO A 128 1.13 2.39 -3.76
C PRO A 128 2.44 2.24 -4.54
N VAL A 129 3.18 3.34 -4.64
CA VAL A 129 4.56 3.36 -5.15
C VAL A 129 5.49 3.91 -4.08
N ILE A 130 6.61 3.23 -3.85
CA ILE A 130 7.65 3.67 -2.94
C ILE A 130 8.96 3.74 -3.72
N LEU A 131 9.59 4.92 -3.72
CA LEU A 131 10.82 5.18 -4.46
C LEU A 131 11.85 5.81 -3.54
N ARG A 132 13.09 5.35 -3.64
CA ARG A 132 14.25 5.83 -2.91
C ARG A 132 15.10 6.72 -3.80
N TYR A 133 15.54 7.84 -3.24
CA TYR A 133 16.46 8.80 -3.80
C TYR A 133 17.67 8.97 -2.86
N PRO A 134 18.76 9.63 -3.27
CA PRO A 134 19.99 9.70 -2.48
C PRO A 134 19.80 10.29 -1.08
N ASP A 135 18.91 11.28 -0.91
CA ASP A 135 18.72 12.00 0.35
C ASP A 135 17.31 11.86 0.94
N SER A 136 16.45 11.05 0.31
CA SER A 136 15.03 10.99 0.62
C SER A 136 14.35 9.78 -0.01
N PHE A 137 13.11 9.52 0.38
CA PHE A 137 12.23 8.59 -0.32
C PHE A 137 10.86 9.21 -0.52
N THR A 138 10.11 8.74 -1.51
CA THR A 138 8.72 9.12 -1.71
C THR A 138 7.79 7.94 -1.49
N VAL A 139 6.69 8.17 -0.77
CA VAL A 139 5.56 7.25 -0.70
C VAL A 139 4.38 7.91 -1.39
N ASN A 140 3.88 7.26 -2.42
CA ASN A 140 2.71 7.65 -3.17
C ASN A 140 1.59 6.65 -2.89
N ILE A 141 0.74 6.98 -1.92
CA ILE A 141 -0.46 6.23 -1.57
C ILE A 141 -1.49 6.48 -2.68
N ARG A 142 -1.89 5.42 -3.37
CA ARG A 142 -2.86 5.51 -4.46
C ARG A 142 -3.86 4.38 -4.41
N PHE A 143 -5.03 4.67 -4.94
CA PHE A 143 -6.10 3.70 -5.16
C PHE A 143 -6.57 3.79 -6.61
N ALA A 144 -6.83 2.64 -7.21
CA ALA A 144 -7.38 2.56 -8.56
C ALA A 144 -8.76 1.89 -8.54
N SER A 145 -9.63 2.29 -9.45
CA SER A 145 -10.88 1.59 -9.70
C SER A 145 -10.60 0.17 -10.23
N GLY A 146 -11.39 -0.80 -9.77
CA GLY A 146 -11.20 -2.21 -10.12
C GLY A 146 -10.44 -2.94 -9.01
N TYR A 147 -10.05 -4.18 -9.28
CA TYR A 147 -9.50 -5.05 -8.23
C TYR A 147 -8.18 -5.71 -8.61
N LYS A 148 -7.64 -5.51 -9.81
CA LYS A 148 -6.40 -6.13 -10.27
C LYS A 148 -5.64 -5.26 -11.26
N THR A 149 -4.35 -5.51 -11.37
CA THR A 149 -3.50 -5.07 -12.49
C THR A 149 -3.52 -6.10 -13.62
N THR A 150 -2.89 -5.78 -14.75
CA THR A 150 -2.65 -6.73 -15.84
C THR A 150 -1.77 -7.92 -15.40
N ASP A 151 -0.88 -7.68 -14.45
CA ASP A 151 0.15 -8.64 -14.02
C ASP A 151 -0.15 -9.27 -12.64
N SER A 152 -1.36 -9.08 -12.11
CA SER A 152 -1.72 -9.64 -10.81
C SER A 152 -1.88 -11.15 -10.85
N VAL A 153 -1.31 -11.84 -9.86
CA VAL A 153 -1.76 -13.20 -9.52
C VAL A 153 -3.16 -13.12 -8.92
N LEU A 154 -4.02 -14.06 -9.32
CA LEU A 154 -5.40 -14.15 -8.85
C LEU A 154 -5.59 -15.42 -8.04
N TYR A 155 -6.36 -15.32 -6.98
CA TYR A 155 -6.67 -16.44 -6.10
C TYR A 155 -8.05 -16.24 -5.47
N GLU A 156 -8.75 -17.34 -5.21
CA GLU A 156 -10.15 -17.31 -4.80
C GLU A 156 -10.38 -17.75 -3.36
N SER A 157 -11.43 -17.21 -2.76
CA SER A 157 -11.91 -17.57 -1.42
C SER A 157 -13.29 -18.24 -1.52
N PRO A 158 -13.40 -19.55 -1.17
CA PRO A 158 -14.67 -20.25 -1.19
C PRO A 158 -15.73 -19.62 -0.30
N GLU A 159 -15.32 -19.10 0.85
CA GLU A 159 -16.15 -18.45 1.87
C GLU A 159 -16.83 -17.17 1.35
N HIS A 160 -16.28 -16.57 0.30
CA HIS A 160 -16.79 -15.36 -0.31
C HIS A 160 -17.61 -15.63 -1.57
N SER A 161 -17.77 -16.89 -1.97
CA SER A 161 -18.69 -17.25 -3.05
C SER A 161 -20.13 -17.02 -2.60
N ARG A 162 -20.92 -16.40 -3.49
CA ARG A 162 -22.37 -16.21 -3.30
C ARG A 162 -23.18 -17.31 -3.98
N GLU A 163 -22.51 -18.25 -4.63
CA GLU A 163 -23.15 -19.33 -5.37
C GLU A 163 -23.50 -20.48 -4.44
N GLU A 164 -24.75 -20.92 -4.48
CA GLU A 164 -25.16 -22.17 -3.86
C GLU A 164 -24.75 -23.32 -4.78
N LEU A 165 -23.59 -23.90 -4.50
CA LEU A 165 -23.07 -25.06 -5.22
C LEU A 165 -23.60 -26.35 -4.57
N ASP A 166 -23.86 -27.38 -5.39
CA ASP A 166 -24.08 -28.72 -4.83
C ASP A 166 -22.80 -29.26 -4.18
N ASP A 167 -22.94 -30.25 -3.29
CA ASP A 167 -21.83 -30.75 -2.47
C ASP A 167 -20.59 -31.15 -3.28
N LYS A 168 -20.78 -31.69 -4.49
CA LYS A 168 -19.67 -32.14 -5.33
C LYS A 168 -18.96 -30.96 -5.99
N TYR A 169 -19.70 -29.97 -6.48
CA TYR A 169 -19.10 -28.76 -7.03
C TYR A 169 -18.48 -27.89 -5.93
N ALA A 170 -19.07 -27.85 -4.74
CA ALA A 170 -18.52 -27.15 -3.58
C ALA A 170 -17.15 -27.72 -3.16
N GLU A 171 -17.02 -29.05 -3.07
CA GLU A 171 -15.74 -29.70 -2.77
C GLU A 171 -14.69 -29.43 -3.86
N THR A 172 -15.09 -29.48 -5.13
CA THR A 172 -14.18 -29.19 -6.25
C THR A 172 -13.70 -27.74 -6.20
N TYR A 173 -14.63 -26.80 -6.05
CA TYR A 173 -14.33 -25.36 -5.98
C TYR A 173 -13.45 -25.00 -4.77
N TYR A 174 -13.68 -25.64 -3.62
CA TYR A 174 -12.84 -25.49 -2.44
C TYR A 174 -11.39 -25.92 -2.72
N ASN A 175 -11.21 -27.09 -3.33
CA ASN A 175 -9.87 -27.61 -3.65
C ASN A 175 -9.16 -26.76 -4.72
N GLU A 176 -9.88 -26.28 -5.74
CA GLU A 176 -9.34 -25.37 -6.76
C GLU A 176 -8.93 -24.02 -6.16
N SER A 177 -9.74 -23.51 -5.22
CA SER A 177 -9.41 -22.29 -4.49
C SER A 177 -8.14 -22.45 -3.64
N LEU A 178 -8.03 -23.53 -2.87
CA LEU A 178 -6.81 -23.84 -2.10
C LEU A 178 -5.58 -23.98 -3.00
N TYR A 179 -5.74 -24.57 -4.19
CA TYR A 179 -4.66 -24.66 -5.16
C TYR A 179 -4.23 -23.27 -5.64
N SER A 180 -5.17 -22.41 -6.04
CA SER A 180 -4.87 -21.03 -6.47
C SER A 180 -4.24 -20.19 -5.36
N GLN A 181 -4.63 -20.40 -4.10
CA GLN A 181 -4.06 -19.73 -2.94
C GLN A 181 -2.60 -20.12 -2.71
N LYS A 182 -2.26 -21.41 -2.91
CA LYS A 182 -0.87 -21.89 -2.82
C LYS A 182 0.00 -21.33 -3.95
N GLU A 183 -0.49 -21.28 -5.18
CA GLU A 183 0.24 -20.65 -6.28
C GLU A 183 0.46 -19.14 -6.02
N ALA A 184 -0.56 -18.45 -5.50
CA ALA A 184 -0.43 -17.06 -5.10
C ALA A 184 0.54 -16.86 -3.92
N ALA A 185 0.57 -17.79 -2.96
CA ALA A 185 1.52 -17.77 -1.85
C ALA A 185 2.96 -17.87 -2.35
N GLU A 186 3.26 -18.78 -3.28
CA GLU A 186 4.58 -18.91 -3.90
C GLU A 186 4.97 -17.60 -4.61
N TYR A 187 4.07 -17.05 -5.44
CA TYR A 187 4.30 -15.77 -6.11
C TYR A 187 4.56 -14.61 -5.13
N ILE A 188 3.76 -14.49 -4.06
CA ILE A 188 3.91 -13.42 -3.07
C ILE A 188 5.23 -13.56 -2.31
N ARG A 189 5.61 -14.79 -1.94
CA ARG A 189 6.89 -15.06 -1.27
C ARG A 189 8.07 -14.68 -2.17
N ASP A 190 8.03 -15.09 -3.43
CA ASP A 190 9.10 -14.80 -4.40
C ASP A 190 9.20 -13.29 -4.67
N THR A 191 8.07 -12.59 -4.78
CA THR A 191 8.07 -11.14 -5.03
C THR A 191 8.43 -10.32 -3.79
N ALA A 192 8.26 -10.84 -2.56
CA ALA A 192 8.75 -10.17 -1.35
C ALA A 192 10.28 -9.93 -1.39
N GLN A 193 11.02 -10.84 -2.04
CA GLN A 193 12.46 -10.72 -2.23
C GLN A 193 12.85 -9.45 -3.02
N ILE A 194 11.98 -8.96 -3.93
CA ILE A 194 12.22 -7.72 -4.68
C ILE A 194 12.40 -6.55 -3.71
N ILE A 195 11.63 -6.48 -2.63
CA ILE A 195 11.77 -5.42 -1.62
C ILE A 195 13.15 -5.50 -0.97
N ARG A 196 13.62 -6.70 -0.64
CA ARG A 196 14.93 -6.92 0.00
C ARG A 196 16.09 -6.54 -0.91
N GLU A 197 15.93 -6.79 -2.20
CA GLU A 197 16.91 -6.39 -3.22
C GLU A 197 16.92 -4.88 -3.47
N GLU A 198 15.74 -4.24 -3.52
CA GLU A 198 15.62 -2.80 -3.80
C GLU A 198 16.00 -1.90 -2.62
N PHE A 199 15.86 -2.42 -1.40
CA PHE A 199 16.12 -1.67 -0.17
C PHE A 199 17.14 -2.43 0.68
N GLN A 200 18.40 -2.28 0.30
CA GLN A 200 19.53 -3.00 0.90
C GLN A 200 19.97 -2.40 2.24
N ASP A 201 20.59 -3.23 3.09
CA ASP A 201 21.06 -2.84 4.41
C ASP A 201 22.09 -1.69 4.32
N PRO A 202 21.85 -0.55 4.97
CA PRO A 202 22.74 0.59 4.92
C PRO A 202 24.09 0.39 5.61
N ASP A 203 24.21 -0.61 6.49
CA ASP A 203 25.44 -0.97 7.20
C ASP A 203 26.29 -1.99 6.43
N GLU A 204 25.69 -2.72 5.48
CA GLU A 204 26.39 -3.73 4.68
C GLU A 204 26.72 -3.23 3.26
N VAL A 205 25.83 -2.45 2.64
CA VAL A 205 25.97 -2.02 1.24
C VAL A 205 26.40 -0.55 1.14
N PRO A 206 27.45 -0.24 0.35
CA PRO A 206 27.88 1.14 0.12
C PRO A 206 26.77 2.01 -0.45
N PHE A 207 26.69 3.26 0.04
CA PHE A 207 25.66 4.23 -0.37
C PHE A 207 25.50 4.35 -1.89
N GLU A 208 26.59 4.40 -2.64
CA GLU A 208 26.56 4.58 -4.10
C GLU A 208 25.82 3.45 -4.85
N GLU A 209 25.79 2.25 -4.28
CA GLU A 209 25.10 1.08 -4.85
C GLU A 209 23.63 1.05 -4.47
N ARG A 210 23.29 1.49 -3.25
CA ARG A 210 21.93 1.44 -2.69
C ARG A 210 21.15 2.75 -2.77
N LYS A 211 21.69 3.84 -3.31
CA LYS A 211 21.08 5.20 -3.27
C LYS A 211 19.80 5.37 -4.09
N TYR A 212 19.46 4.39 -4.92
CA TYR A 212 18.20 4.30 -5.65
C TYR A 212 17.56 2.94 -5.44
N GLY A 213 16.25 2.88 -5.54
CA GLY A 213 15.48 1.64 -5.44
C GLY A 213 14.00 1.96 -5.48
N GLY A 214 13.17 1.05 -5.96
CA GLY A 214 11.75 1.35 -6.09
C GLY A 214 10.87 0.14 -6.27
N ILE A 215 9.68 0.23 -5.70
CA ILE A 215 8.65 -0.79 -5.84
C ILE A 215 7.29 -0.15 -6.13
N VAL A 216 6.46 -0.91 -6.85
CA VAL A 216 5.02 -0.73 -6.91
C VAL A 216 4.38 -2.03 -6.43
N SER A 217 3.34 -1.91 -5.61
CA SER A 217 2.52 -3.07 -5.23
C SER A 217 1.07 -2.81 -5.57
N ALA A 218 0.32 -3.89 -5.74
CA ALA A 218 -1.11 -3.85 -5.97
C ALA A 218 -1.81 -4.95 -5.20
N GLY A 219 -2.96 -4.62 -4.60
CA GLY A 219 -3.84 -5.61 -4.02
C GLY A 219 -5.29 -5.16 -4.09
N GLY A 220 -6.19 -6.06 -4.44
CA GLY A 220 -7.62 -5.76 -4.55
C GLY A 220 -8.48 -7.01 -4.37
N ARG A 221 -9.80 -6.79 -4.38
CA ARG A 221 -10.80 -7.86 -4.29
C ARG A 221 -12.04 -7.54 -5.11
N LYS A 222 -12.58 -8.57 -5.76
CA LYS A 222 -13.92 -8.57 -6.36
C LYS A 222 -14.65 -9.87 -6.04
N GLY A 223 -15.67 -9.79 -5.19
CA GLY A 223 -16.41 -10.98 -4.75
C GLY A 223 -15.48 -11.97 -4.04
N SER A 224 -15.41 -13.20 -4.55
CA SER A 224 -14.51 -14.25 -4.08
C SER A 224 -13.08 -14.14 -4.62
N VAL A 225 -12.83 -13.30 -5.63
CA VAL A 225 -11.52 -13.20 -6.29
C VAL A 225 -10.68 -12.10 -5.64
N PHE A 226 -9.48 -12.48 -5.23
CA PHE A 226 -8.45 -11.60 -4.70
C PHE A 226 -7.30 -11.49 -5.69
N SER A 227 -6.54 -10.40 -5.58
CA SER A 227 -5.39 -10.14 -6.43
C SER A 227 -4.19 -9.69 -5.63
N SER A 228 -2.99 -9.98 -6.13
CA SER A 228 -1.75 -9.42 -5.62
C SER A 228 -0.72 -9.23 -6.73
N MET A 229 0.06 -8.16 -6.62
CA MET A 229 1.18 -7.87 -7.52
C MET A 229 2.23 -7.07 -6.75
N LEU A 230 3.50 -7.33 -7.02
CA LEU A 230 4.60 -6.47 -6.63
C LEU A 230 5.67 -6.50 -7.72
N GLN A 231 6.16 -5.33 -8.12
CA GLN A 231 7.19 -5.18 -9.14
C GLN A 231 8.21 -4.10 -8.76
N ARG A 232 9.42 -4.25 -9.31
CA ARG A 232 10.50 -3.25 -9.26
C ARG A 232 10.11 -2.02 -10.10
N VAL A 233 10.55 -0.85 -9.66
CA VAL A 233 10.33 0.42 -10.35
C VAL A 233 11.62 1.22 -10.39
N ASP A 234 12.14 1.46 -11.59
CA ASP A 234 13.29 2.32 -11.77
C ASP A 234 12.94 3.77 -11.41
N THR A 235 13.77 4.35 -10.55
CA THR A 235 13.64 5.73 -10.08
C THR A 235 14.29 6.71 -11.05
N ASP A 236 13.66 7.86 -11.31
CA ASP A 236 14.20 8.98 -12.09
C ASP A 236 15.25 9.75 -11.26
N PRO A 237 16.56 9.65 -11.58
CA PRO A 237 17.62 10.28 -10.79
C PRO A 237 17.52 11.81 -10.75
N ASP A 238 16.87 12.40 -11.75
CA ASP A 238 16.78 13.85 -11.94
C ASP A 238 15.50 14.45 -11.31
N ARG A 239 14.69 13.65 -10.60
CA ARG A 239 13.43 14.11 -10.02
C ARG A 239 13.62 15.25 -9.01
N PHE A 240 14.69 15.21 -8.22
CA PHE A 240 14.95 16.19 -7.17
C PHE A 240 16.36 16.77 -7.31
N SER A 241 16.43 18.08 -7.56
CA SER A 241 17.69 18.84 -7.59
C SER A 241 18.03 19.52 -6.28
N GLU A 242 17.06 19.64 -5.38
CA GLU A 242 17.21 20.31 -4.07
C GLU A 242 16.99 19.31 -2.93
N PRO A 243 17.76 19.44 -1.84
CA PRO A 243 17.56 18.62 -0.67
C PRO A 243 16.24 18.93 0.03
N VAL A 244 15.78 18.00 0.84
CA VAL A 244 14.61 18.15 1.69
C VAL A 244 15.01 17.98 3.15
N ASP A 245 14.58 18.90 4.02
CA ASP A 245 14.94 18.85 5.44
C ASP A 245 13.81 18.26 6.30
N GLN A 246 12.59 18.26 5.79
CA GLN A 246 11.40 17.86 6.54
C GLN A 246 10.40 17.19 5.59
N PRO A 247 9.62 16.19 6.06
CA PRO A 247 8.62 15.55 5.21
C PRO A 247 7.70 16.59 4.56
N THR A 248 7.41 16.43 3.28
CA THR A 248 6.57 17.37 2.53
C THR A 248 5.77 16.66 1.46
N LEU A 249 4.61 17.22 1.12
CA LEU A 249 3.88 16.81 -0.08
C LEU A 249 4.60 17.35 -1.32
N VAL A 250 4.64 16.52 -2.35
CA VAL A 250 5.17 16.81 -3.69
C VAL A 250 4.24 16.18 -4.72
N ASP A 251 4.30 16.68 -5.96
CA ASP A 251 3.63 16.02 -7.07
C ASP A 251 4.17 14.59 -7.26
N GLU A 252 3.30 13.69 -7.69
CA GLU A 252 3.69 12.33 -8.03
C GLU A 252 4.77 12.28 -9.12
N GLY A 253 5.62 11.25 -9.08
CA GLY A 253 6.71 11.09 -10.03
C GLY A 253 6.22 10.60 -11.40
N ARG A 254 7.09 10.66 -12.41
CA ARG A 254 6.80 10.08 -13.74
C ARG A 254 6.57 8.57 -13.67
N GLU A 255 7.19 7.93 -12.69
CA GLU A 255 7.06 6.53 -12.34
C GLU A 255 5.62 6.18 -11.94
N ALA A 256 4.91 7.09 -11.26
CA ALA A 256 3.50 6.91 -10.90
C ALA A 256 2.63 6.82 -12.17
N ALA A 257 2.79 7.78 -13.08
CA ALA A 257 2.07 7.79 -14.36
C ALA A 257 2.48 6.63 -15.30
N ARG A 258 3.76 6.19 -15.23
CA ARG A 258 4.26 5.03 -15.99
C ARG A 258 3.60 3.75 -15.50
N THR A 259 3.64 3.50 -14.19
CA THR A 259 3.03 2.31 -13.57
C THR A 259 1.52 2.26 -13.77
N GLU A 260 0.83 3.41 -13.70
CA GLU A 260 -0.60 3.50 -14.07
C GLU A 260 -0.85 3.01 -15.50
N ARG A 261 -0.09 3.54 -16.48
CA ARG A 261 -0.26 3.20 -17.89
C ARG A 261 0.07 1.74 -18.22
N GLU A 262 1.10 1.20 -17.58
CA GLU A 262 1.62 -0.13 -17.90
C GLU A 262 0.86 -1.25 -17.18
N LEU A 263 0.34 -0.99 -15.98
CA LEU A 263 -0.19 -2.04 -15.11
C LEU A 263 -1.69 -1.97 -14.91
N LEU A 264 -2.33 -0.81 -15.09
CA LEU A 264 -3.77 -0.71 -14.91
C LEU A 264 -4.50 -0.97 -16.23
N PRO A 265 -5.65 -1.68 -16.18
CA PRO A 265 -6.52 -1.81 -17.34
C PRO A 265 -6.96 -0.45 -17.91
N ASP A 266 -7.22 -0.42 -19.22
CA ASP A 266 -7.74 0.77 -19.89
C ASP A 266 -9.02 1.29 -19.20
N GLY A 267 -9.04 2.60 -18.92
CA GLY A 267 -10.18 3.27 -18.28
C GLY A 267 -10.19 3.17 -16.76
N SER A 268 -9.18 2.58 -16.12
CA SER A 268 -8.99 2.69 -14.67
C SER A 268 -8.82 4.15 -14.24
N ILE A 269 -9.47 4.51 -13.13
CA ILE A 269 -9.37 5.83 -12.51
C ILE A 269 -8.48 5.71 -11.29
N VAL A 270 -7.46 6.56 -11.18
CA VAL A 270 -6.52 6.59 -10.05
C VAL A 270 -6.72 7.85 -9.22
N ILE A 271 -6.66 7.66 -7.89
CA ILE A 271 -6.66 8.71 -6.87
C ILE A 271 -5.53 8.51 -5.89
#